data_AF-A0A060C0G9-F1
#
_entry.id   AF-A0A060C0G9-F1
#
_cell.length_a   1.000
_cell.length_b   1.000
_cell.length_c   1.000
_cell.angle_alpha   90.00
_cell.angle_beta   90.00
_cell.angle_gamma   90.00
#
_symmetry.space_group_name_H-M   'P 1'
#
loop_
_entity.id
_entity.type
_entity.pdbx_description
1 polymer ?
#
loop_
_entity_poly.entity_id
_entity_poly.type
_entity_poly.pdbx_seq_one_letter_code
_entity_poly.pdbx_strand_id
1 'polypeptide(L)'
;MYRLSGSGPGRLMSGARPIGYLVPEFPGQTHAFFWRELRAIEESGVPVEVFSTRRPAPGSCPHGFAAEAEARTTYLFPPRSGPVARFLAARLARVARAAAYVGGL
;
A
#
# COMPACT_ATOMS: atom_id res chain seq x y z
N MET A 1 -33.03 1.32 -31.51
CA MET A 1 -32.50 -0.01 -31.87
C MET A 1 -31.28 0.19 -32.76
N TYR A 2 -30.06 0.22 -32.19
CA TYR A 2 -28.83 0.20 -32.98
C TYR A 2 -27.99 -0.99 -32.51
N ARG A 3 -27.93 -2.01 -33.35
CA ARG A 3 -27.03 -3.15 -33.26
C ARG A 3 -25.98 -2.99 -34.36
N LEU A 4 -24.74 -2.79 -33.96
CA LEU A 4 -23.54 -3.08 -34.75
C LEU A 4 -22.72 -3.99 -33.82
N SER A 5 -22.90 -5.31 -33.83
CA SER A 5 -22.22 -6.27 -34.71
C SER A 5 -20.80 -5.85 -35.09
N GLY A 6 -19.87 -6.11 -34.18
CA GLY A 6 -18.43 -6.09 -34.38
C GLY A 6 -17.81 -7.16 -33.50
N SER A 7 -18.01 -8.43 -33.87
CA SER A 7 -17.36 -9.59 -33.26
C SER A 7 -15.95 -9.70 -33.84
N GLY A 8 -15.02 -8.94 -33.27
CA GLY A 8 -13.59 -9.28 -33.31
C GLY A 8 -13.22 -9.81 -31.94
N PRO A 9 -12.19 -10.67 -31.79
CA PRO A 9 -11.65 -10.96 -30.47
C PRO A 9 -11.22 -9.62 -29.90
N GLY A 10 -12.00 -9.11 -28.95
CA GLY A 10 -11.74 -7.87 -28.26
C GLY A 10 -10.31 -7.95 -27.77
N ARG A 11 -9.45 -7.10 -28.32
CA ARG A 11 -8.12 -6.90 -27.78
C ARG A 11 -8.35 -6.48 -26.34
N LEU A 12 -8.25 -7.45 -25.41
CA LEU A 12 -8.09 -7.21 -23.99
C LEU A 12 -7.09 -6.06 -23.93
N MET A 13 -7.53 -4.90 -23.44
CA MET A 13 -6.60 -3.79 -23.23
C MET A 13 -5.45 -4.40 -22.43
N SER A 14 -4.26 -4.43 -23.04
CA SER A 14 -3.08 -5.06 -22.48
C SER A 14 -2.96 -4.61 -21.01
N GLY A 15 -3.15 -5.58 -20.11
CA GLY A 15 -3.24 -5.48 -18.65
C GLY A 15 -2.92 -4.11 -18.06
N ALA A 16 -3.94 -3.43 -17.53
CA ALA A 16 -3.74 -2.32 -16.61
C ALA A 16 -2.76 -2.78 -15.52
N ARG A 17 -1.59 -2.13 -15.44
CA ARG A 17 -0.60 -2.47 -14.41
C ARG A 17 -1.16 -2.03 -13.06
N PRO A 18 -0.96 -2.83 -12.00
CA PRO A 18 -1.37 -2.43 -10.66
C PRO A 18 -0.64 -1.15 -10.23
N ILE A 19 -1.33 -0.29 -9.50
CA ILE A 19 -0.78 0.93 -8.91
C ILE A 19 -0.50 0.70 -7.43
N GLY A 20 0.69 1.08 -6.98
CA GLY A 20 1.00 1.23 -5.55
C GLY A 20 0.65 2.63 -5.08
N TYR A 21 -0.26 2.75 -4.11
CA TYR A 21 -0.70 4.02 -3.54
C TYR A 21 -0.09 4.21 -2.15
N LEU A 22 0.84 5.15 -2.00
CA LEU A 22 1.57 5.37 -0.75
C LEU A 22 1.10 6.65 -0.05
N VAL A 23 0.61 6.52 1.18
CA VAL A 23 0.25 7.64 2.06
C VAL A 23 1.07 7.54 3.35
N PRO A 24 1.69 8.61 3.87
CA PRO A 24 2.47 8.53 5.10
C PRO A 24 1.74 7.83 6.28
N GLU A 25 0.49 8.21 6.53
CA GLU A 25 -0.34 7.60 7.58
C GLU A 25 -1.78 7.48 7.08
N PHE A 26 -2.41 6.31 7.18
CA PHE A 26 -3.78 6.07 6.68
C PHE A 26 -4.44 4.86 7.37
N PRO A 27 -5.76 4.87 7.61
CA PRO A 27 -6.75 5.93 7.34
C PRO A 27 -6.87 7.01 8.43
N GLY A 28 -7.28 8.23 8.06
CA GLY A 28 -7.40 9.37 8.98
C GLY A 28 -8.63 10.23 8.68
N GLN A 29 -8.98 11.14 9.61
CA GLN A 29 -10.19 11.97 9.54
C GLN A 29 -10.32 12.75 8.22
N THR A 30 -9.24 13.26 7.66
CA THR A 30 -9.26 14.05 6.41
C THR A 30 -9.09 13.20 5.15
N HIS A 31 -8.92 11.88 5.28
CA HIS A 31 -8.54 10.99 4.19
C HIS A 31 -9.72 10.44 3.36
N ALA A 32 -10.91 11.00 3.53
CA ALA A 32 -12.07 10.65 2.68
C ALA A 32 -11.80 10.92 1.19
N PHE A 33 -10.96 11.91 0.86
CA PHE A 33 -10.52 12.14 -0.51
C PHE A 33 -9.69 10.98 -1.06
N PHE A 34 -8.65 10.53 -0.34
CA PHE A 34 -7.84 9.37 -0.74
C PHE A 34 -8.71 8.13 -0.95
N TRP A 35 -9.68 7.92 -0.05
CA TRP A 35 -10.60 6.79 -0.18
C TRP A 35 -11.44 6.86 -1.47
N ARG A 36 -11.99 8.03 -1.79
CA ARG A 36 -12.77 8.22 -3.03
C ARG A 36 -11.91 8.08 -4.29
N GLU A 37 -10.66 8.55 -4.24
CA GLU A 37 -9.71 8.43 -5.34
C GLU A 37 -9.34 6.97 -5.60
N LEU A 38 -9.01 6.20 -4.55
CA LEU A 38 -8.76 4.76 -4.64
C LEU A 38 -9.93 4.06 -5.35
N ARG A 39 -11.16 4.37 -4.95
CA ARG A 39 -12.38 3.79 -5.57
C ARG A 39 -12.54 4.17 -7.02
N ALA A 40 -12.35 5.44 -7.37
CA ALA A 40 -12.44 5.88 -8.76
C ALA A 40 -11.40 5.19 -9.67
N ILE A 41 -10.18 4.98 -9.16
CA ILE A 41 -9.14 4.24 -9.88
C ILE A 41 -9.57 2.77 -10.07
N GLU A 42 -10.07 2.12 -9.03
CA GLU A 42 -10.55 0.74 -9.09
C GLU A 42 -11.75 0.56 -10.04
N GLU A 43 -12.70 1.49 -10.00
CA GLU A 43 -13.87 1.53 -10.89
C GLU A 43 -13.46 1.69 -12.37
N SER A 44 -12.29 2.27 -12.64
CA SER A 44 -11.70 2.33 -13.99
C SER A 44 -11.05 1.02 -14.44
N GLY A 45 -11.07 -0.02 -13.61
CA GLY A 45 -10.50 -1.34 -13.88
C GLY A 45 -9.02 -1.46 -13.57
N VAL A 46 -8.44 -0.51 -12.82
CA VAL A 46 -7.03 -0.53 -12.40
C VAL A 46 -6.91 -1.03 -10.96
N PRO A 47 -6.24 -2.16 -10.70
CA PRO A 47 -6.01 -2.64 -9.34
C PRO A 47 -5.13 -1.68 -8.54
N VAL A 48 -5.45 -1.45 -7.26
CA VAL A 48 -4.67 -0.59 -6.37
C VAL A 48 -4.27 -1.31 -5.09
N GLU A 49 -2.97 -1.33 -4.81
CA GLU A 49 -2.39 -1.76 -3.55
C GLU A 49 -2.04 -0.54 -2.69
N VAL A 50 -2.57 -0.50 -1.46
CA VAL A 50 -2.38 0.64 -0.56
C VAL A 50 -1.25 0.37 0.42
N PHE A 51 -0.36 1.33 0.57
CA PHE A 51 0.76 1.29 1.49
C PHE A 51 0.73 2.52 2.41
N SER A 52 1.09 2.31 3.67
CA SER A 52 1.40 3.42 4.57
C SER A 52 2.70 3.21 5.31
N THR A 53 3.43 4.30 5.55
CA THR A 53 4.66 4.21 6.33
C THR A 53 4.34 3.88 7.78
N ARG A 54 3.23 4.40 8.34
CA ARG A 54 2.78 4.12 9.71
C ARG A 54 1.28 3.84 9.80
N ARG A 55 0.89 3.01 10.77
CA ARG A 55 -0.51 2.85 11.18
C ARG A 55 -0.96 4.00 12.09
N PRO A 56 -2.09 4.66 11.80
CA PRO A 56 -2.64 5.70 12.66
C PRO A 56 -3.06 5.15 14.03
N ALA A 57 -3.27 6.04 14.99
CA ALA A 57 -3.81 5.64 16.28
C ALA A 57 -5.23 5.05 16.14
N PRO A 58 -5.63 4.12 17.04
CA PRO A 58 -7.00 3.61 17.04
C PRO A 58 -8.02 4.74 17.14
N GLY A 59 -9.05 4.71 16.29
CA GLY A 59 -10.10 5.74 16.28
C GLY A 59 -9.75 7.05 15.54
N SER A 60 -8.56 7.17 14.93
CA SER A 60 -8.17 8.36 14.16
C SER A 60 -9.02 8.61 12.90
N CYS A 61 -9.77 7.62 12.43
CA CYS A 61 -10.69 7.74 11.30
C CYS A 61 -12.13 7.43 11.77
N PRO A 62 -12.99 8.45 11.93
CA PRO A 62 -14.38 8.25 12.38
C PRO A 62 -15.32 7.82 11.24
N HIS A 63 -14.79 7.65 10.02
CA HIS A 63 -15.60 7.34 8.83
C HIS A 63 -15.91 5.84 8.74
N GLY A 64 -17.05 5.50 8.15
CA GLY A 64 -17.48 4.11 7.95
C GLY A 64 -16.50 3.26 7.11
N PHE A 65 -15.66 3.88 6.29
CA PHE A 65 -14.65 3.17 5.51
C PHE A 65 -13.40 2.77 6.31
N ALA A 66 -13.24 3.21 7.56
CA ALA A 66 -12.00 3.06 8.32
C ALA A 66 -11.51 1.61 8.41
N ALA A 67 -12.40 0.68 8.79
CA ALA A 67 -12.05 -0.73 8.94
C ALA A 67 -11.61 -1.36 7.62
N GLU A 68 -12.28 -1.03 6.51
CA GLU A 68 -11.91 -1.54 5.19
C GLU A 68 -10.58 -0.96 4.71
N ALA A 69 -10.40 0.35 4.85
CA ALA A 69 -9.17 1.03 4.53
C ALA A 69 -7.96 0.46 5.31
N GLU A 70 -8.13 0.21 6.60
CA GLU A 70 -7.10 -0.40 7.45
C GLU A 70 -6.78 -1.84 7.05
N ALA A 71 -7.80 -2.65 6.74
CA ALA A 71 -7.62 -4.03 6.29
C ALA A 71 -6.89 -4.14 4.94
N ARG A 72 -7.10 -3.16 4.05
CA ARG A 72 -6.47 -3.10 2.73
C ARG A 72 -5.06 -2.53 2.73
N THR A 73 -4.65 -1.84 3.79
CA THR A 73 -3.39 -1.10 3.82
C THR A 73 -2.24 -1.95 4.34
N THR A 74 -1.17 -2.04 3.57
CA THR A 74 0.10 -2.61 4.02
C THR A 74 0.91 -1.55 4.76
N TYR A 75 1.09 -1.74 6.06
CA TYR A 75 1.92 -0.88 6.89
C TYR A 75 3.39 -1.28 6.82
N LEU A 76 4.25 -0.33 6.45
CA LEU A 76 5.69 -0.57 6.25
C LEU A 76 6.49 -0.50 7.56
N PHE A 77 5.99 0.26 8.55
CA PHE A 77 6.60 0.37 9.88
C PHE A 77 5.59 -0.02 10.98
N PRO A 78 6.04 -0.79 12.01
CA PRO A 78 7.37 -1.40 12.13
C PRO A 78 7.59 -2.52 11.09
N PRO A 79 8.83 -2.72 10.62
CA PRO A 79 9.13 -3.78 9.67
C PRO A 79 8.88 -5.15 10.30
N ARG A 80 8.48 -6.12 9.48
CA ARG A 80 8.25 -7.50 9.93
C ARG A 80 9.55 -8.12 10.47
N SER A 81 9.48 -8.77 11.63
CA SER A 81 10.64 -9.33 12.34
C SER A 81 11.42 -10.36 11.50
N GLY A 82 10.74 -11.23 10.76
CA GLY A 82 11.38 -12.27 9.94
C GLY A 82 12.33 -11.73 8.86
N PRO A 83 11.85 -10.87 7.93
CA PRO A 83 12.71 -10.20 6.95
C PRO A 83 13.85 -9.40 7.57
N VAL A 84 13.59 -8.71 8.69
CA VAL A 84 14.63 -7.96 9.42
C VAL A 84 15.70 -8.91 9.95
N ALA A 85 15.33 -9.98 10.66
CA ALA A 85 16.26 -10.97 11.19
C ALA A 85 17.12 -11.58 10.06
N ARG A 86 16.49 -11.94 8.93
CA ARG A 86 17.20 -12.46 7.76
C ARG A 86 18.17 -11.43 7.16
N PHE A 87 17.74 -10.18 7.04
CA PHE A 87 18.58 -9.10 6.52
C PHE A 87 19.82 -8.89 7.39
N LEU A 88 19.63 -8.88 8.72
CA LEU A 88 20.71 -8.73 9.70
C LEU A 88 21.66 -9.92 9.68
N ALA A 89 21.14 -11.15 9.69
CA ALA A 89 21.93 -12.37 9.63
C ALA A 89 22.75 -12.49 8.32
N ALA A 90 22.20 -12.03 7.20
CA ALA A 90 22.92 -12.01 5.93
C ALA A 90 24.04 -10.95 5.87
N ARG A 91 24.13 -10.05 6.87
CA ARG A 91 25.01 -8.86 6.85
C ARG A 91 25.74 -8.64 8.17
N LEU A 92 26.04 -9.72 8.91
CA LEU A 92 26.62 -9.65 10.27
C LEU A 92 27.77 -8.66 10.40
N ALA A 93 28.76 -8.68 9.49
CA ALA A 93 29.89 -7.76 9.54
C ALA A 93 29.48 -6.27 9.43
N ARG A 94 28.49 -5.94 8.58
CA ARG A 94 27.99 -4.57 8.45
C ARG A 94 27.14 -4.17 9.65
N VAL A 95 26.34 -5.10 10.17
CA VAL A 95 25.54 -4.89 11.38
C VAL A 95 26.46 -4.62 12.57
N ALA A 96 27.52 -5.40 12.75
CA ALA A 96 28.51 -5.19 13.81
C ALA A 96 29.20 -3.82 13.69
N ARG A 97 29.60 -3.41 12.48
CA ARG A 97 30.16 -2.07 12.25
C ARG A 97 29.16 -0.95 12.56
N ALA A 98 27.92 -1.09 12.15
CA ALA A 98 26.87 -0.13 12.45
C ALA A 98 26.60 -0.04 13.96
N ALA A 99 26.57 -1.18 14.66
CA ALA A 99 26.40 -1.23 16.10
C ALA A 99 27.58 -0.57 16.83
N ALA A 100 28.83 -0.81 16.39
CA ALA A 100 30.01 -0.15 16.93
C ALA A 100 29.99 1.37 16.70
N TYR A 101 29.51 1.83 15.53
CA TYR A 101 29.33 3.26 15.26
C TYR A 101 28.30 3.90 16.20
N VAL A 102 27.13 3.27 16.34
CA VAL A 102 26.05 3.79 17.21
C VAL A 102 26.45 3.77 18.68
N GLY A 103 27.15 2.74 19.14
CA GLY A 103 27.64 2.65 20.52
C GLY A 103 28.85 3.54 20.83
N GLY A 104 29.47 4.15 19.80
CA GLY A 104 30.53 5.13 19.94
C GLY A 104 30.06 6.59 19.91
N LEU A 105 28.75 6.83 19.71
CA LEU A 105 28.08 8.12 19.96
C LEU A 105 27.73 8.24 21.44
#